data_AF-A0A538QXY2-F1
#
_entry.id   AF-A0A538QXY2-F1
#
_cell.length_a   1.000
_cell.length_b   1.000
_cell.length_c   1.000
_cell.angle_alpha   90.00
_cell.angle_beta   90.00
_cell.angle_gamma   90.00
#
_symmetry.space_group_name_H-M   'P 1'
#
loop_
_entity.id
_entity.type
_entity.pdbx_description
1 polymer ?
#
loop_
_entity_poly.entity_id
_entity_poly.type
_entity_poly.pdbx_seq_one_letter_code
_entity_poly.pdbx_strand_id
1 'polypeptide(L)'
;MWDERFAGVCRRHDDLVAVYESARGRLGLLLRQTLVPLESERLAWVAATRTAARRIGDDLRAAGFEGVTVVLQWLPVEDVARIVARWIRRWDGDPARRSQLIGQIEADVTGRHRALDETGLEALRAWYETMAPCWLAIQPVRRRRLVLQTHVWIAERVLTNPATGPEHGLQELGADGPLAQALARLIPRGETATWRRWVELVRLDLERALHRPPDRRTQAWARWLFLIPYGVPSPRRAQLRVVRGGAPATRFA
;
A
#
# COMPACT_ATOMS: atom_id res chain seq x y z
N MET A 1 8.33 3.70 38.68
CA MET A 1 7.37 4.81 38.60
C MET A 1 7.78 5.66 37.42
N TRP A 2 6.87 6.00 36.50
CA TRP A 2 7.21 6.84 35.34
C TRP A 2 7.42 8.29 35.82
N ASP A 3 8.46 8.97 35.35
CA ASP A 3 8.80 10.32 35.80
C ASP A 3 7.69 11.31 35.39
N GLU A 4 7.15 12.04 36.38
CA GLU A 4 6.08 13.02 36.15
C GLU A 4 6.49 14.11 35.15
N ARG A 5 7.78 14.44 35.05
CA ARG A 5 8.29 15.41 34.08
C ARG A 5 7.98 14.96 32.64
N PHE A 6 8.20 13.68 32.35
CA PHE A 6 7.90 13.13 31.03
C PHE A 6 6.40 13.04 30.78
N ALA A 7 5.60 12.70 31.79
CA ALA A 7 4.14 12.74 31.67
C ALA A 7 3.62 14.16 31.36
N GLY A 8 4.23 15.19 31.97
CA GLY A 8 3.96 16.59 31.70
C GLY A 8 4.31 17.01 30.27
N VAL A 9 5.44 16.53 29.73
CA VAL A 9 5.77 16.71 28.30
C VAL A 9 4.70 16.06 27.43
N CYS A 10 4.38 14.78 27.65
CA CYS A 10 3.42 14.05 26.82
C CYS A 10 2.05 14.76 26.78
N ARG A 11 1.57 15.31 27.91
CA ARG A 11 0.28 16.01 27.99
C ARG A 11 0.20 17.28 27.14
N ARG A 12 1.33 17.93 26.83
CA ARG A 12 1.37 19.15 25.98
C ARG A 12 1.28 18.85 24.49
N HIS A 13 1.45 17.59 24.10
CA HIS A 13 1.48 17.18 22.70
C HIS A 13 0.21 16.43 22.35
N ASP A 14 -0.78 17.17 21.82
CA ASP A 14 -2.03 16.55 21.39
C ASP A 14 -1.76 15.42 20.40
N ASP A 15 -0.83 15.57 19.46
CA ASP A 15 -0.45 14.56 18.45
C ASP A 15 0.03 13.22 19.02
N LEU A 16 0.43 13.16 20.29
CA LEU A 16 0.88 11.95 20.95
C LEU A 16 -0.34 11.21 21.53
N VAL A 17 -0.51 9.95 21.15
CA VAL A 17 -1.61 9.09 21.61
C VAL A 17 -1.17 8.21 22.78
N ALA A 18 0.02 7.61 22.69
CA ALA A 18 0.57 6.77 23.74
C ALA A 18 2.11 6.70 23.71
N VAL A 19 2.70 6.39 24.85
CA VAL A 19 4.14 6.09 24.99
C VAL A 19 4.34 4.71 25.56
N TYR A 20 5.17 3.93 24.89
CA TYR A 20 5.60 2.59 25.29
C TYR A 20 7.08 2.62 25.67
N GLU A 21 7.47 1.89 26.71
CA GLU A 21 8.88 1.78 27.14
C GLU A 21 9.36 0.34 27.05
N SER A 22 10.51 0.15 26.41
CA SER A 22 11.21 -1.14 26.37
C SER A 22 11.92 -1.44 27.69
N ALA A 23 12.24 -2.70 27.95
CA ALA A 23 13.13 -3.08 29.05
C ALA A 23 14.54 -2.44 28.99
N ARG A 24 14.93 -1.85 27.84
CA ARG A 24 16.22 -1.16 27.64
C ARG A 24 16.07 0.38 27.67
N GLY A 25 14.97 0.92 28.19
CA GLY A 25 14.75 2.37 28.33
C GLY A 25 14.47 3.14 27.02
N ARG A 26 14.31 2.44 25.89
CA ARG A 26 13.83 3.06 24.63
C ARG A 26 12.34 3.40 24.72
N LEU A 27 11.94 4.50 24.09
CA LEU A 27 10.55 4.94 24.02
C LEU A 27 9.96 4.78 22.63
N GLY A 28 8.80 4.15 22.57
CA GLY A 28 7.95 4.05 21.40
C GLY A 28 6.85 5.10 21.47
N LEU A 29 6.88 6.04 20.53
CA LEU A 29 5.88 7.10 20.41
C LEU A 29 4.80 6.66 19.41
N LEU A 30 3.57 6.50 19.90
CA LEU A 30 2.39 6.30 19.04
C LEU A 30 1.76 7.67 18.78
N LEU A 31 1.82 8.13 17.54
CA LEU A 31 1.18 9.38 17.14
C LEU A 31 -0.27 9.16 16.69
N ARG A 32 -1.03 10.24 16.50
CA ARG A 32 -2.44 10.18 16.06
C ARG A 32 -2.63 9.73 14.62
N GLN A 33 -1.64 9.93 13.76
CA GLN A 33 -1.74 9.59 12.34
C GLN A 33 -1.88 8.08 12.14
N THR A 34 -2.58 7.68 11.06
CA THR A 34 -2.75 6.26 10.68
C THR A 34 -1.40 5.56 10.55
N LEU A 35 -1.34 4.28 10.88
CA LEU A 35 -0.12 3.47 10.72
C LEU A 35 0.07 3.00 9.28
N VAL A 36 -1.02 2.97 8.50
CA VAL A 36 -1.03 2.57 7.09
C VAL A 36 -1.66 3.72 6.29
N PRO A 37 -0.87 4.72 5.86
CA PRO A 37 -1.38 5.82 5.04
C PRO A 37 -1.70 5.36 3.62
N LEU A 38 -2.66 6.02 2.97
CA LEU A 38 -2.86 5.85 1.54
C LEU A 38 -1.66 6.42 0.77
N GLU A 39 -1.33 5.86 -0.40
CA GLU A 39 -0.18 6.31 -1.19
C GLU A 39 -0.30 7.80 -1.57
N SER A 40 -1.51 8.27 -1.86
CA SER A 40 -1.81 9.69 -2.15
C SER A 40 -1.56 10.62 -0.97
N GLU A 41 -1.61 10.12 0.26
CA GLU A 41 -1.46 10.90 1.50
C GLU A 41 -0.04 10.82 2.06
N ARG A 42 0.80 9.93 1.51
CA ARG A 42 2.08 9.52 2.08
C ARG A 42 3.03 10.68 2.33
N LEU A 43 3.13 11.64 1.40
CA LEU A 43 4.00 12.81 1.57
C LEU A 43 3.55 13.71 2.73
N ALA A 44 2.25 14.00 2.81
CA ALA A 44 1.68 14.81 3.88
C ALA A 44 1.80 14.10 5.24
N TRP A 45 1.55 12.79 5.25
CA TRP A 45 1.71 11.94 6.42
C TRP A 45 3.15 11.91 6.95
N VAL A 46 4.16 11.79 6.07
CA VAL A 46 5.58 11.82 6.47
C VAL A 46 5.92 13.17 7.09
N ALA A 47 5.49 14.27 6.45
CA ALA A 47 5.77 15.62 6.95
C ALA A 47 5.13 15.87 8.34
N ALA A 48 3.87 15.47 8.52
CA ALA A 48 3.14 15.61 9.77
C ALA A 48 3.78 14.79 10.91
N THR A 49 3.99 13.49 10.68
CA THR A 49 4.58 12.59 11.68
C THR A 49 6.01 13.01 12.06
N ARG A 50 6.82 13.49 11.10
CA ARG A 50 8.18 13.99 11.36
C ARG A 50 8.19 15.28 12.16
N THR A 51 7.26 16.18 11.90
CA THR A 51 7.13 17.44 12.64
C THR A 51 6.73 17.17 14.09
N ALA A 52 5.71 16.33 14.32
CA ALA A 52 5.28 15.95 15.66
C ALA A 52 6.39 15.22 16.43
N ALA A 53 7.00 14.20 15.82
CA ALA A 53 8.06 13.42 16.46
C ALA A 53 9.28 14.26 16.87
N ARG A 54 9.66 15.24 16.04
CA ARG A 54 10.74 16.18 16.37
C ARG A 54 10.40 17.01 17.59
N ARG A 55 9.24 17.68 17.60
CA ARG A 55 8.79 18.51 18.74
C ARG A 55 8.74 17.72 20.04
N ILE A 56 8.14 16.52 20.01
CA ILE A 56 8.05 15.65 21.18
C ILE A 56 9.46 15.21 21.64
N GLY A 57 10.31 14.81 20.70
CA GLY A 57 11.68 14.38 21.00
C GLY A 57 12.55 15.49 21.59
N ASP A 58 12.42 16.72 21.08
CA ASP A 58 13.14 17.88 21.57
C ASP A 58 12.70 18.25 23.00
N ASP A 59 11.40 18.24 23.28
CA ASP A 59 10.85 18.49 24.61
C ASP A 59 11.21 17.40 25.62
N LEU A 60 11.21 16.12 25.21
CA LEU A 60 11.65 15.01 26.06
C LEU A 60 13.13 15.15 26.43
N ARG A 61 13.98 15.50 25.45
CA ARG A 61 15.40 15.77 25.70
C ARG A 61 15.61 16.97 26.62
N ALA A 62 14.85 18.05 26.44
CA ALA A 62 14.87 19.21 27.33
C ALA A 62 14.43 18.86 28.76
N ALA A 63 13.53 17.89 28.92
CA ALA A 63 13.12 17.35 30.23
C ALA A 63 14.11 16.33 30.83
N GLY A 64 15.22 16.04 30.14
CA GLY A 64 16.29 15.14 30.62
C GLY A 64 16.19 13.69 30.15
N PHE A 65 15.41 13.39 29.10
CA PHE A 65 15.41 12.05 28.52
C PHE A 65 16.65 11.83 27.63
N GLU A 66 17.51 10.88 28.02
CA GLU A 66 18.76 10.57 27.31
C GLU A 66 18.67 9.32 26.39
N GLY A 67 17.53 8.63 26.41
CA GLY A 67 17.33 7.41 25.63
C GLY A 67 16.98 7.65 24.16
N VAL A 68 16.70 6.55 23.44
CA VAL A 68 16.26 6.60 22.04
C VAL A 68 14.75 6.58 21.94
N THR A 69 14.20 7.47 21.10
CA THR A 69 12.80 7.45 20.70
C THR A 69 12.63 6.78 19.33
N VAL A 70 11.59 5.97 19.19
CA VAL A 70 11.15 5.39 17.92
C VAL A 70 9.71 5.78 17.66
N VAL A 71 9.40 6.20 16.44
CA VAL A 71 8.04 6.56 16.03
C VAL A 71 7.39 5.35 15.42
N LEU A 72 6.29 4.88 16.02
CA LEU A 72 5.66 3.62 15.64
C LEU A 72 5.13 3.66 14.21
N GLN A 73 4.64 4.82 13.77
CA GLN A 73 4.21 5.06 12.39
C GLN A 73 5.27 4.74 11.33
N TRP A 74 6.56 4.79 11.66
CA TRP A 74 7.63 4.55 10.67
C TRP A 74 8.13 3.11 10.63
N LEU A 75 7.61 2.25 11.50
CA LEU A 75 8.02 0.86 11.59
C LEU A 75 7.10 -0.03 10.74
N PRO A 76 7.58 -1.19 10.29
CA PRO A 76 6.72 -2.24 9.77
C PRO A 76 5.62 -2.57 10.78
N VAL A 77 4.40 -2.82 10.29
CA VAL A 77 3.21 -3.06 11.12
C VAL A 77 3.43 -4.21 12.11
N GLU A 78 4.20 -5.23 11.73
CA GLU A 78 4.56 -6.39 12.54
C GLU A 78 5.47 -6.01 13.73
N ASP A 79 6.37 -5.05 13.54
CA ASP A 79 7.22 -4.53 14.61
C ASP A 79 6.42 -3.64 15.56
N VAL A 80 5.47 -2.87 15.03
CA VAL A 80 4.53 -2.09 15.87
C VAL A 80 3.69 -3.02 16.74
N ALA A 81 3.11 -4.08 16.16
CA ALA A 81 2.37 -5.09 16.90
C ALA A 81 3.21 -5.69 18.04
N ARG A 82 4.47 -6.03 17.75
CA ARG A 82 5.40 -6.58 18.75
C ARG A 82 5.71 -5.58 19.88
N ILE A 83 5.90 -4.29 19.55
CA ILE A 83 6.13 -3.24 20.54
C ILE A 83 4.91 -3.07 21.43
N VAL A 84 3.73 -2.89 20.84
CA VAL A 84 2.48 -2.68 21.59
C VAL A 84 2.16 -3.84 22.51
N ALA A 85 2.48 -5.09 22.10
CA ALA A 85 2.24 -6.28 22.90
C ALA A 85 3.27 -6.51 24.03
N ARG A 86 4.50 -6.02 23.90
CA ARG A 86 5.61 -6.39 24.81
C ARG A 86 6.18 -5.24 25.64
N TRP A 87 6.09 -4.00 25.16
CA TRP A 87 6.63 -2.85 25.86
C TRP A 87 5.61 -2.34 26.88
N ILE A 88 6.11 -1.79 27.99
CA ILE A 88 5.25 -1.27 29.06
C ILE A 88 4.63 0.04 28.59
N ARG A 89 3.30 0.15 28.58
CA ARG A 89 2.63 1.43 28.31
C ARG A 89 2.84 2.36 29.49
N ARG A 90 3.55 3.48 29.27
CA ARG A 90 3.88 4.47 30.31
C ARG A 90 2.96 5.68 30.31
N TRP A 91 2.38 5.99 29.15
CA TRP A 91 1.45 7.09 29.00
C TRP A 91 0.39 6.74 27.95
N ASP A 92 -0.84 7.18 28.18
CA ASP A 92 -2.03 6.91 27.37
C ASP A 92 -2.92 8.16 27.38
N GLY A 93 -2.69 9.07 26.43
CA GLY A 93 -3.42 10.35 26.36
C GLY A 93 -4.72 10.28 25.59
N ASP A 94 -4.86 9.28 24.70
CA ASP A 94 -6.06 9.07 23.90
C ASP A 94 -6.34 7.55 23.76
N PRO A 95 -6.95 6.92 24.78
CA PRO A 95 -7.18 5.47 24.78
C PRO A 95 -8.09 5.01 23.63
N ALA A 96 -9.04 5.86 23.21
CA ALA A 96 -9.96 5.55 22.11
C ALA A 96 -9.21 5.51 20.77
N ARG A 97 -8.44 6.55 20.45
CA ARG A 97 -7.62 6.57 19.24
C ARG A 97 -6.55 5.50 19.26
N ARG A 98 -5.94 5.22 20.43
CA ARG A 98 -4.99 4.11 20.59
C ARG A 98 -5.62 2.78 20.20
N SER A 99 -6.80 2.49 20.74
CA SER A 99 -7.51 1.24 20.46
C SER A 99 -7.88 1.14 18.98
N GLN A 100 -8.30 2.24 18.36
CA GLN A 100 -8.55 2.30 16.91
C GLN A 100 -7.29 1.98 16.08
N LEU A 101 -6.14 2.58 16.39
CA LEU A 101 -4.89 2.34 15.67
C LEU A 101 -4.38 0.91 15.87
N ILE A 102 -4.55 0.34 17.07
CA ILE A 102 -4.17 -1.05 17.35
C ILE A 102 -5.09 -2.03 16.61
N GLY A 103 -6.40 -1.78 16.58
CA GLY A 103 -7.32 -2.61 15.79
C GLY A 103 -6.98 -2.63 14.30
N GLN A 104 -6.48 -1.52 13.75
CA GLN A 104 -5.96 -1.48 12.37
C GLN A 104 -4.73 -2.38 12.20
N ILE A 105 -3.78 -2.38 13.15
CA ILE A 105 -2.61 -3.27 13.13
C ILE A 105 -3.06 -4.73 13.13
N GLU A 106 -3.94 -5.11 14.06
CA GLU A 106 -4.38 -6.49 14.22
C GLU A 106 -5.10 -6.98 12.96
N ALA A 107 -5.96 -6.14 12.36
CA ALA A 107 -6.60 -6.44 11.09
C ALA A 107 -5.59 -6.58 9.94
N ASP A 108 -4.56 -5.73 9.89
CA ASP A 108 -3.57 -5.74 8.81
C ASP A 108 -2.61 -6.93 8.94
N VAL A 109 -2.12 -7.24 10.15
CA VAL A 109 -1.28 -8.41 10.44
C VAL A 109 -2.06 -9.70 10.21
N THR A 110 -3.28 -9.80 10.75
CA THR A 110 -4.14 -10.98 10.55
C THR A 110 -4.45 -11.15 9.07
N GLY A 111 -4.80 -10.07 8.36
CA GLY A 111 -5.03 -10.11 6.91
C GLY A 111 -3.77 -10.48 6.11
N ARG A 112 -2.57 -10.13 6.58
CA ARG A 112 -1.31 -10.52 5.92
C ARG A 112 -0.97 -11.99 6.08
N HIS A 113 -1.32 -12.58 7.22
CA HIS A 113 -1.03 -13.97 7.54
C HIS A 113 -2.20 -14.93 7.31
N ARG A 114 -3.40 -14.42 7.00
CA ARG A 114 -4.57 -15.26 6.76
C ARG A 114 -4.32 -16.17 5.57
N ALA A 115 -4.59 -17.46 5.76
CA ALA A 115 -4.64 -18.42 4.68
C ALA A 115 -5.73 -18.02 3.66
N LEU A 116 -5.66 -18.58 2.45
CA LEU A 116 -6.73 -18.49 1.45
C LEU A 116 -7.69 -19.67 1.57
N ASP A 117 -8.11 -19.96 2.80
CA ASP A 117 -9.26 -20.81 3.07
C ASP A 117 -10.57 -20.02 2.80
N GLU A 118 -11.72 -20.66 3.02
CA GLU A 118 -13.04 -20.04 2.79
C GLU A 118 -13.21 -18.71 3.53
N THR A 119 -12.76 -18.63 4.79
CA THR A 119 -12.84 -17.40 5.58
C THR A 119 -11.88 -16.32 5.05
N GLY A 120 -10.70 -16.73 4.61
CA GLY A 120 -9.72 -15.87 3.96
C GLY A 120 -10.21 -15.28 2.64
N LEU A 121 -10.92 -16.08 1.83
CA LEU A 121 -11.54 -15.65 0.58
C LEU A 121 -12.70 -14.69 0.82
N GLU A 122 -13.55 -14.92 1.81
CA GLU A 122 -14.64 -14.00 2.15
C GLU A 122 -14.10 -12.64 2.63
N ALA A 123 -13.09 -12.65 3.48
CA ALA A 123 -12.43 -11.41 3.91
C ALA A 123 -11.69 -10.70 2.76
N LEU A 124 -11.21 -11.45 1.75
CA LEU A 124 -10.61 -10.86 0.54
C LEU A 124 -11.71 -10.22 -0.33
N ARG A 125 -12.86 -10.86 -0.45
CA ARG A 125 -14.05 -10.36 -1.16
C ARG A 125 -14.55 -9.05 -0.55
N ALA A 126 -14.70 -8.99 0.77
CA ALA A 126 -15.10 -7.76 1.48
C ALA A 126 -14.08 -6.62 1.30
N TRP A 127 -12.78 -6.94 1.32
CA TRP A 127 -11.73 -5.96 1.01
C TRP A 127 -11.82 -5.47 -0.44
N TYR A 128 -12.01 -6.39 -1.40
CA TYR A 128 -12.16 -6.07 -2.81
C TYR A 128 -13.38 -5.15 -3.04
N GLU A 129 -14.52 -5.42 -2.40
CA GLU A 129 -15.70 -4.55 -2.44
C GLU A 129 -15.43 -3.15 -1.85
N THR A 130 -14.65 -3.06 -0.77
CA THR A 130 -14.24 -1.77 -0.17
C THR A 130 -13.35 -0.95 -1.12
N MET A 131 -12.59 -1.60 -2.01
CA MET A 131 -11.79 -0.95 -3.05
C MET A 131 -12.64 -0.38 -4.20
N ALA A 132 -13.97 -0.52 -4.16
CA ALA A 132 -14.83 -0.11 -5.27
C ALA A 132 -14.70 1.36 -5.69
N PRO A 133 -14.63 2.33 -4.77
CA PRO A 133 -14.38 3.72 -5.14
C PRO A 133 -13.06 3.89 -5.90
N CYS A 134 -12.01 3.15 -5.52
CA CYS A 134 -10.68 3.25 -6.12
C CYS A 134 -10.68 2.82 -7.59
N TRP A 135 -11.29 1.68 -7.95
CA TRP A 135 -11.32 1.28 -9.36
C TRP A 135 -12.32 2.04 -10.21
N LEU A 136 -13.40 2.55 -9.61
CA LEU A 136 -14.44 3.27 -10.34
C LEU A 136 -13.89 4.65 -10.76
N ALA A 137 -13.02 5.22 -9.91
CA ALA A 137 -12.33 6.47 -10.15
C ALA A 137 -11.16 6.39 -11.14
N ILE A 138 -10.73 5.19 -11.58
CA ILE A 138 -9.60 5.06 -12.49
C ILE A 138 -9.86 5.80 -13.81
N GLN A 139 -8.95 6.72 -14.13
CA GLN A 139 -8.86 7.35 -15.43
C GLN A 139 -7.51 7.02 -16.11
N PRO A 140 -7.47 7.01 -17.45
CA PRO A 140 -8.61 7.09 -18.36
C PRO A 140 -9.52 5.84 -18.28
N VAL A 141 -10.79 5.93 -18.72
CA VAL A 141 -11.76 4.81 -18.75
C VAL A 141 -11.18 3.53 -19.39
N ARG A 142 -10.27 3.68 -20.36
CA ARG A 142 -9.56 2.54 -20.97
C ARG A 142 -8.68 1.79 -19.97
N ARG A 143 -7.89 2.51 -19.16
CA ARG A 143 -7.09 1.90 -18.09
C ARG A 143 -7.98 1.16 -17.11
N ARG A 144 -9.11 1.76 -16.73
CA ARG A 144 -10.10 1.14 -15.85
C ARG A 144 -10.59 -0.20 -16.40
N ARG A 145 -10.98 -0.26 -17.68
CA ARG A 145 -11.42 -1.51 -18.32
C ARG A 145 -10.34 -2.59 -18.31
N LEU A 146 -9.09 -2.22 -18.60
CA LEU A 146 -7.96 -3.16 -18.57
C LEU A 146 -7.68 -3.70 -17.15
N VAL A 147 -7.71 -2.81 -16.15
CA VAL A 147 -7.58 -3.18 -14.73
C VAL A 147 -8.68 -4.16 -14.32
N LEU A 148 -9.95 -3.83 -14.59
CA LEU A 148 -11.08 -4.68 -14.24
C LEU A 148 -11.04 -6.02 -14.98
N GLN A 149 -10.66 -6.05 -16.26
CA GLN A 149 -10.50 -7.31 -17.00
C GLN A 149 -9.39 -8.18 -16.40
N THR A 150 -8.32 -7.57 -15.90
CA THR A 150 -7.25 -8.28 -15.19
C THR A 150 -7.78 -8.85 -13.87
N HIS A 151 -8.59 -8.09 -13.13
CA HIS A 151 -9.20 -8.55 -11.88
C HIS A 151 -10.14 -9.74 -12.10
N VAL A 152 -10.96 -9.71 -13.15
CA VAL A 152 -11.82 -10.83 -13.54
C VAL A 152 -10.98 -12.08 -13.79
N TRP A 153 -9.90 -11.96 -14.56
CA TRP A 153 -9.01 -13.10 -14.81
C TRP A 153 -8.37 -13.63 -13.52
N ILE A 154 -7.91 -12.75 -12.61
CA ILE A 154 -7.37 -13.17 -11.30
C ILE A 154 -8.43 -13.94 -10.51
N ALA A 155 -9.65 -13.41 -10.43
CA ALA A 155 -10.73 -14.03 -9.68
C ALA A 155 -11.09 -15.42 -10.23
N GLU A 156 -11.27 -15.53 -11.55
CA GLU A 156 -11.75 -16.74 -12.22
C GLU A 156 -10.67 -17.82 -12.41
N ARG A 157 -9.42 -17.42 -12.67
CA ARG A 157 -8.36 -18.36 -13.04
C ARG A 157 -7.42 -18.68 -11.90
N VAL A 158 -7.20 -17.73 -10.99
CA VAL A 158 -6.24 -17.88 -9.89
C VAL A 158 -6.95 -18.18 -8.57
N LEU A 159 -8.04 -17.47 -8.26
CA LEU A 159 -8.64 -17.48 -6.92
C LEU A 159 -9.87 -18.37 -6.78
N THR A 160 -10.49 -18.84 -7.86
CA THR A 160 -11.58 -19.84 -7.80
C THR A 160 -11.13 -21.12 -7.08
N ASN A 161 -9.87 -21.53 -7.28
CA ASN A 161 -9.23 -22.56 -6.48
C ASN A 161 -7.80 -22.10 -6.14
N PRO A 162 -7.55 -21.52 -4.96
CA PRO A 162 -6.24 -20.96 -4.61
C PRO A 162 -5.08 -21.97 -4.55
N ALA A 163 -5.40 -23.26 -4.41
CA ALA A 163 -4.39 -24.32 -4.36
C ALA A 163 -3.79 -24.59 -5.76
N THR A 164 -4.65 -24.81 -6.76
CA THR A 164 -4.24 -25.22 -8.12
C THR A 164 -4.33 -24.10 -9.16
N GLY A 165 -5.21 -23.13 -8.93
CA GLY A 165 -5.45 -21.98 -9.82
C GLY A 165 -4.19 -21.21 -10.21
N PRO A 166 -3.23 -20.93 -9.31
CA PRO A 166 -1.97 -20.27 -9.69
C PRO A 166 -1.16 -21.01 -10.75
N GLU A 167 -1.16 -22.35 -10.72
CA GLU A 167 -0.44 -23.17 -11.70
C GLU A 167 -1.13 -23.12 -13.07
N HIS A 168 -2.46 -23.23 -13.10
CA HIS A 168 -3.24 -23.02 -14.32
C HIS A 168 -3.09 -21.60 -14.87
N GLY A 169 -3.11 -20.60 -13.99
CA GLY A 169 -2.90 -19.20 -14.35
C GLY A 169 -1.55 -18.97 -15.01
N LEU A 170 -0.47 -19.60 -14.52
CA LEU A 170 0.86 -19.53 -15.15
C LEU A 170 0.86 -20.05 -16.59
N GLN A 171 0.14 -21.15 -16.87
CA GLN A 171 0.03 -21.71 -18.22
C GLN A 171 -0.69 -20.75 -19.19
N GLU A 172 -1.63 -19.95 -18.68
CA GLU A 172 -2.39 -18.96 -19.46
C GLU A 172 -1.68 -17.60 -19.58
N LEU A 173 -0.61 -17.38 -18.82
CA LEU A 173 0.21 -16.19 -18.87
C LEU A 173 1.30 -16.27 -19.96
N GLY A 174 1.08 -16.95 -21.09
CA GLY A 174 1.95 -16.84 -22.28
C GLY A 174 1.67 -15.57 -23.12
N ALA A 175 2.61 -15.07 -23.94
CA ALA A 175 2.49 -13.76 -24.62
C ALA A 175 1.19 -13.59 -25.44
N ASP A 176 0.71 -14.69 -26.03
CA ASP A 176 -0.56 -14.78 -26.74
C ASP A 176 -1.63 -15.55 -25.95
N GLY A 177 -1.48 -15.65 -24.64
CA GLY A 177 -2.38 -16.39 -23.75
C GLY A 177 -3.71 -15.67 -23.50
N PRO A 178 -4.68 -16.36 -22.87
CA PRO A 178 -6.05 -15.86 -22.69
C PRO A 178 -6.15 -14.45 -22.09
N LEU A 179 -5.34 -14.13 -21.08
CA LEU A 179 -5.31 -12.79 -20.49
C LEU A 179 -4.81 -11.74 -21.50
N ALA A 180 -3.73 -12.02 -22.22
CA ALA A 180 -3.16 -11.10 -23.21
C ALA A 180 -4.18 -10.81 -24.32
N GLN A 181 -4.85 -11.85 -24.82
CA GLN A 181 -5.90 -11.73 -25.84
C GLN A 181 -7.12 -10.96 -25.33
N ALA A 182 -7.57 -11.22 -24.10
CA ALA A 182 -8.69 -10.50 -23.49
C ALA A 182 -8.37 -9.00 -23.36
N LEU A 183 -7.18 -8.65 -22.90
CA LEU A 183 -6.75 -7.26 -22.79
C LEU A 183 -6.55 -6.60 -24.16
N ALA A 184 -5.99 -7.32 -25.14
CA ALA A 184 -5.80 -6.84 -26.51
C ALA A 184 -7.13 -6.45 -27.18
N ARG A 185 -8.21 -7.21 -26.94
CA ARG A 185 -9.56 -6.91 -27.46
C ARG A 185 -10.13 -5.58 -26.94
N LEU A 186 -9.66 -5.09 -25.80
CA LEU A 186 -10.08 -3.82 -25.21
C LEU A 186 -9.28 -2.61 -25.72
N ILE A 187 -8.21 -2.86 -26.49
CA ILE A 187 -7.30 -1.84 -27.00
C ILE A 187 -7.64 -1.52 -28.46
N PRO A 188 -7.94 -0.26 -28.83
CA PRO A 188 -8.13 0.12 -30.23
C PRO A 188 -6.87 -0.13 -31.05
N ARG A 189 -7.03 -0.53 -32.32
CA ARG A 189 -5.91 -0.85 -33.24
C ARG A 189 -4.85 0.25 -33.32
N GLY A 190 -5.26 1.52 -33.30
CA GLY A 190 -4.35 2.68 -33.37
C GLY A 190 -3.50 2.91 -32.11
N GLU A 191 -3.77 2.21 -31.00
CA GLU A 191 -3.02 2.36 -29.75
C GLU A 191 -2.38 1.05 -29.28
N THR A 192 -2.41 0.00 -30.11
CA THR A 192 -1.91 -1.32 -29.76
C THR A 192 -0.45 -1.28 -29.31
N ALA A 193 0.44 -0.59 -30.04
CA ALA A 193 1.85 -0.49 -29.66
C ALA A 193 2.03 0.17 -28.28
N THR A 194 1.25 1.21 -28.00
CA THR A 194 1.29 1.99 -26.76
C THR A 194 0.84 1.18 -25.54
N TRP A 195 -0.24 0.40 -25.66
CA TRP A 195 -0.77 -0.41 -24.56
C TRP A 195 -0.19 -1.81 -24.46
N ARG A 196 0.44 -2.33 -25.52
CA ARG A 196 1.12 -3.64 -25.50
C ARG A 196 2.13 -3.74 -24.37
N ARG A 197 2.95 -2.68 -24.17
CA ARG A 197 3.92 -2.62 -23.07
C ARG A 197 3.25 -2.66 -21.70
N TRP A 198 2.10 -2.02 -21.54
CA TRP A 198 1.34 -2.07 -20.29
C TRP A 198 0.86 -3.50 -20.00
N VAL A 199 0.30 -4.18 -21.01
CA VAL A 199 -0.17 -5.57 -20.91
C VAL A 199 0.97 -6.53 -20.56
N GLU A 200 2.13 -6.34 -21.21
CA GLU A 200 3.32 -7.14 -20.96
C GLU A 200 3.83 -6.99 -19.52
N LEU A 201 3.92 -5.76 -19.01
CA LEU A 201 4.36 -5.51 -17.63
C LEU A 201 3.41 -6.12 -16.60
N VAL A 202 2.10 -5.96 -16.78
CA VAL A 202 1.10 -6.57 -15.90
C VAL A 202 1.23 -8.10 -15.89
N ARG A 203 1.42 -8.72 -17.06
CA ARG A 203 1.63 -10.16 -17.16
C ARG A 203 2.90 -10.64 -16.47
N LEU A 204 4.03 -9.96 -16.70
CA LEU A 204 5.31 -10.33 -16.08
C LEU A 204 5.27 -10.18 -14.56
N ASP A 205 4.58 -9.15 -14.05
CA ASP A 205 4.38 -8.97 -12.62
C ASP A 205 3.44 -10.03 -12.03
N LEU A 206 2.38 -10.40 -12.77
CA LEU A 206 1.49 -11.52 -12.40
C LEU A 206 2.25 -12.83 -12.37
N GLU A 207 3.02 -13.14 -13.41
CA GLU A 207 3.83 -14.35 -13.51
C GLU A 207 4.79 -14.46 -12.31
N ARG A 208 5.54 -13.38 -12.02
CA ARG A 208 6.41 -13.32 -10.83
C ARG A 208 5.65 -13.54 -9.53
N ALA A 209 4.44 -12.99 -9.40
CA ALA A 209 3.62 -13.17 -8.22
C ALA A 209 3.05 -14.60 -8.08
N LEU A 210 2.69 -15.26 -9.18
CA LEU A 210 2.13 -16.62 -9.18
C LEU A 210 3.18 -17.70 -8.90
N HIS A 211 4.45 -17.46 -9.23
CA HIS A 211 5.58 -18.32 -8.84
C HIS A 211 5.82 -18.39 -7.32
N ARG A 212 5.11 -17.58 -6.52
CA ARG A 212 5.24 -17.62 -5.06
C ARG A 212 4.87 -19.01 -4.52
N PRO A 213 5.67 -19.59 -3.60
CA PRO A 213 5.39 -20.90 -3.02
C PRO A 213 4.00 -20.98 -2.36
N PRO A 214 3.29 -22.12 -2.42
CA PRO A 214 1.93 -22.27 -1.90
C PRO A 214 1.77 -21.85 -0.43
N ASP A 215 2.73 -22.18 0.43
CA ASP A 215 2.77 -21.81 1.86
C ASP A 215 2.84 -20.30 2.11
N ARG A 216 3.22 -19.52 1.09
CA ARG A 216 3.34 -18.06 1.14
C ARG A 216 2.21 -17.35 0.39
N ARG A 217 1.22 -18.07 -0.14
CA ARG A 217 0.03 -17.51 -0.80
C ARG A 217 -1.05 -17.19 0.23
N THR A 218 -0.82 -16.11 0.96
CA THR A 218 -1.76 -15.60 1.97
C THR A 218 -2.77 -14.63 1.33
N GLN A 219 -3.73 -14.15 2.12
CA GLN A 219 -4.61 -13.07 1.71
C GLN A 219 -3.83 -11.80 1.31
N ALA A 220 -2.70 -11.47 1.93
CA ALA A 220 -1.85 -10.37 1.45
C ALA A 220 -1.30 -10.62 0.05
N TRP A 221 -0.92 -11.85 -0.28
CA TRP A 221 -0.53 -12.19 -1.65
C TRP A 221 -1.70 -12.03 -2.62
N ALA A 222 -2.90 -12.46 -2.26
CA ALA A 222 -4.06 -12.29 -3.14
C ALA A 222 -4.43 -10.81 -3.32
N ARG A 223 -4.37 -10.00 -2.25
CA ARG A 223 -4.52 -8.53 -2.33
C ARG A 223 -3.47 -7.91 -3.22
N TRP A 224 -2.21 -8.35 -3.09
CA TRP A 224 -1.12 -7.95 -3.99
C TRP A 224 -1.61 -8.13 -5.42
N LEU A 225 -2.02 -9.34 -5.86
CA LEU A 225 -2.38 -9.61 -7.26
C LEU A 225 -3.31 -8.55 -7.88
N PHE A 226 -4.34 -8.12 -7.14
CA PHE A 226 -5.27 -7.09 -7.58
C PHE A 226 -4.65 -5.68 -7.68
N LEU A 227 -3.53 -5.41 -7.02
CA LEU A 227 -2.80 -4.14 -7.09
C LEU A 227 -1.80 -4.08 -8.27
N ILE A 228 -1.46 -5.20 -8.94
CA ILE A 228 -0.55 -5.24 -10.12
C ILE A 228 -0.92 -4.18 -11.17
N PRO A 229 -2.15 -4.18 -11.70
CA PRO A 229 -2.48 -3.29 -12.80
C PRO A 229 -2.46 -1.80 -12.41
N TYR A 230 -2.44 -1.46 -11.12
CA TYR A 230 -2.30 -0.08 -10.63
C TYR A 230 -0.86 0.40 -10.62
N GLY A 231 0.08 -0.50 -10.29
CA GLY A 231 1.51 -0.19 -10.23
C GLY A 231 2.11 0.12 -11.62
N VAL A 232 1.51 -0.39 -12.69
CA VAL A 232 1.95 -0.12 -14.06
C VAL A 232 1.40 1.24 -14.54
N PRO A 233 2.28 2.22 -14.83
CA PRO A 233 1.85 3.55 -15.28
C PRO A 233 1.06 3.48 -16.59
N SER A 234 0.01 4.30 -16.70
CA SER A 234 -0.66 4.43 -18.01
C SER A 234 0.30 5.01 -19.02
N PRO A 235 0.32 4.48 -20.26
CA PRO A 235 1.06 5.12 -21.33
C PRO A 235 0.58 6.57 -21.50
N ARG A 236 1.47 7.54 -21.36
CA ARG A 236 1.15 8.92 -21.70
C ARG A 236 1.07 9.01 -23.23
N ARG A 237 0.01 9.62 -23.77
CA ARG A 237 0.05 10.12 -25.14
C ARG A 237 1.29 11.03 -25.20
N ALA A 238 2.31 10.63 -25.94
CA ALA A 238 3.29 11.59 -26.42
C ALA A 238 2.45 12.70 -27.08
N GLN A 239 2.54 13.92 -26.56
CA GLN A 239 2.09 15.08 -27.31
C GLN A 239 2.92 15.06 -28.59
N LEU A 240 2.32 14.57 -29.68
CA LEU A 240 2.85 14.71 -31.01
C LEU A 240 3.05 16.21 -31.20
N ARG A 241 4.32 16.61 -31.30
CA ARG A 241 4.76 17.93 -31.76
C ARG A 241 3.88 18.36 -32.93
N VAL A 242 2.96 19.27 -32.69
CA VAL A 242 2.58 20.29 -33.66
C VAL A 242 3.32 21.55 -33.22
N VAL A 243 4.62 21.57 -33.51
CA VAL A 243 5.29 22.82 -33.87
C VAL A 243 5.47 22.72 -35.38
N ARG A 244 4.39 23.01 -36.11
CA ARG A 244 4.45 23.39 -37.52
C ARG A 244 3.73 24.73 -37.62
N GLY A 245 4.54 25.78 -37.63
CA GLY A 245 4.11 27.17 -37.71
C GLY A 245 5.24 28.16 -37.41
N GLY A 246 6.49 27.80 -37.73
CA GLY A 246 7.62 28.73 -37.78
C GLY A 246 8.11 28.79 -39.21
N ALA A 247 7.90 29.93 -39.84
CA ALA A 247 8.18 30.22 -41.25
C ALA A 247 9.63 29.89 -41.66
N PRO A 248 9.88 29.56 -42.95
CA PRO A 248 11.23 29.41 -43.45
C PRO A 248 11.93 30.76 -43.50
N ALA A 249 13.11 30.82 -42.89
CA ALA A 249 14.08 31.86 -43.12
C ALA A 249 14.48 31.84 -44.60
N THR A 250 14.12 32.88 -45.34
CA THR A 250 14.76 33.24 -46.61
C THR A 250 15.83 34.28 -46.29
N ARG A 251 17.08 33.91 -46.54
CA ARG A 251 18.21 34.85 -46.74
C ARG A 251 18.91 34.44 -48.03
N PHE A 252 19.59 35.43 -48.59
CA PHE A 252 20.29 35.51 -49.88
C PHE A 252 19.36 35.93 -51.03
N ALA A 253 19.54 37.07 -51.70
CA ALA A 253 20.66 38.02 -51.80
C ALA A 253 20.14 39.46 -51.97
#